data_AF-A0A1G5FZ69-F1
#
_entry.id   AF-A0A1G5FZ69-F1
#
_cell.length_a   1.000
_cell.length_b   1.000
_cell.length_c   1.000
_cell.angle_alpha   90.00
_cell.angle_beta   90.00
_cell.angle_gamma   90.00
#
_symmetry.space_group_name_H-M   'P 1'
#
loop_
_entity.id
_entity.type
_entity.pdbx_description
1 polymer ?
#
loop_
_entity_poly.entity_id
_entity_poly.type
_entity_poly.pdbx_seq_one_letter_code
_entity_poly.pdbx_strand_id
1 'polypeptide(L)'
;MKQRKKPKESYIAIKEIAFNLGLIDSDVEEWLSMEQPEIKIDHRQRQKVSSRYLELLSRKTEYEYAKRKSLESENILRKKEVGKRKEYLKAERIRLLKIYEGYISDLETLHKNCLERANNHHHESCIIAAYLLFSKVISCLKMGCLNIEHGYWYGGSVIREIDESLDLATYFMISYNSEEGKTHLHKWFRHNRAPQHLVCRKAISRYMSNLLSEIDMQDHQDLMNELYQSKSKWTHPTYSSIREVTQFNTDSGINISKVEYGSITFETKLYELTHFFRSSIWSSFQVFQICFSSNLPLTEDEDIFIKQYDDTFKEWDKVNW
;
A
#
# COMPACT_ATOMS: atom_id res chain seq x y z
N MET A 1 36.74 19.69 3.16
CA MET A 1 35.83 18.78 3.90
C MET A 1 34.39 19.20 3.62
N LYS A 2 33.59 18.37 2.94
CA LYS A 2 32.14 18.65 2.81
C LYS A 2 31.52 18.48 4.20
N GLN A 3 31.03 19.56 4.80
CA GLN A 3 30.23 19.48 6.02
C GLN A 3 29.06 18.52 5.76
N ARG A 4 29.05 17.37 6.43
CA ARG A 4 27.89 16.49 6.43
C ARG A 4 26.74 17.29 7.02
N LYS A 5 25.75 17.66 6.18
CA LYS A 5 24.48 18.21 6.66
C LYS A 5 23.99 17.29 7.79
N LYS A 6 23.75 17.87 8.98
CA LYS A 6 23.10 17.12 10.07
C LYS A 6 21.85 16.46 9.49
N PRO A 7 21.65 15.15 9.69
CA PRO A 7 20.43 14.49 9.24
C PRO A 7 19.24 15.26 9.82
N LYS A 8 18.31 15.65 8.95
CA LYS A 8 17.05 16.30 9.36
C LYS A 8 16.36 15.31 10.31
N GLU A 9 15.97 15.79 11.49
CA GLU A 9 15.24 14.96 12.43
C GLU A 9 13.98 14.40 11.76
N SER A 10 13.85 13.07 11.74
CA SER A 10 12.68 12.38 11.24
C SER A 10 11.66 12.21 12.35
N TYR A 11 10.39 12.33 12.01
CA TYR A 11 9.27 12.10 12.92
C TYR A 11 8.47 10.88 12.46
N ILE A 12 7.78 10.24 13.39
CA ILE A 12 6.99 9.03 13.16
C ILE A 12 5.68 9.14 13.95
N ALA A 13 4.56 8.67 13.37
CA ALA A 13 3.29 8.66 14.08
C ALA A 13 3.34 7.69 15.27
N ILE A 14 2.68 8.03 16.38
CA ILE A 14 2.72 7.20 17.61
C ILE A 14 2.22 5.77 17.31
N LYS A 15 1.15 5.63 16.54
CA LYS A 15 0.61 4.32 16.12
C LYS A 15 1.60 3.50 15.27
N GLU A 16 2.43 4.16 14.46
CA GLU A 16 3.45 3.47 13.66
C GLU A 16 4.61 2.96 14.54
N ILE A 17 4.90 3.62 15.66
CA ILE A 17 5.87 3.09 16.65
C ILE A 17 5.37 1.76 17.22
N ALA A 18 4.12 1.70 17.66
CA ALA A 18 3.52 0.46 18.19
C ALA A 18 3.55 -0.66 17.16
N PHE A 19 3.17 -0.37 15.91
CA PHE A 19 3.26 -1.32 14.80
C PHE A 19 4.69 -1.82 14.56
N ASN A 20 5.68 -0.92 14.50
CA ASN A 20 7.08 -1.27 14.20
C ASN A 20 7.75 -2.07 15.32
N LEU A 21 7.43 -1.76 16.59
CA LEU A 21 7.89 -2.54 17.74
C LEU A 21 7.07 -3.83 17.91
N GLY A 22 5.91 -3.91 17.27
CA GLY A 22 4.91 -4.96 17.48
C GLY A 22 4.50 -5.04 18.94
N LEU A 23 4.13 -3.89 19.51
CA LEU A 23 3.58 -3.73 20.86
C LEU A 23 2.11 -3.29 20.76
N ILE A 24 1.42 -3.24 21.89
CA ILE A 24 0.05 -2.68 21.95
C ILE A 24 0.17 -1.15 22.02
N ASP A 25 -0.70 -0.44 21.31
CA ASP A 25 -0.73 1.04 21.27
C ASP A 25 -0.67 1.66 22.67
N SER A 26 -1.45 1.13 23.62
CA SER A 26 -1.50 1.62 25.00
C SER A 26 -0.15 1.56 25.72
N ASP A 27 0.66 0.53 25.46
CA ASP A 27 1.96 0.37 26.12
C ASP A 27 2.95 1.44 25.59
N VAL A 28 2.88 1.74 24.29
CA VAL A 28 3.70 2.79 23.67
C VAL A 28 3.26 4.18 24.13
N GLU A 29 1.95 4.44 24.20
CA GLU A 29 1.40 5.70 24.70
C GLU A 29 1.79 5.94 26.16
N GLU A 30 1.69 4.92 27.01
CA GLU A 30 2.11 4.98 28.41
C GLU A 30 3.60 5.31 28.51
N TRP A 31 4.46 4.60 27.77
CA TRP A 31 5.90 4.86 27.80
C TRP A 31 6.26 6.25 27.28
N LEU A 32 5.63 6.71 26.20
CA LEU A 32 5.84 8.06 25.70
C LEU A 32 5.41 9.11 26.73
N SER A 33 4.32 8.88 27.47
CA SER A 33 3.88 9.81 28.53
C SER A 33 4.94 10.00 29.64
N MET A 34 5.71 8.95 29.95
CA MET A 34 6.81 9.01 30.93
C MET A 34 8.04 9.74 30.37
N GLU A 35 8.31 9.60 29.08
CA GLU A 35 9.44 10.25 28.41
C GLU A 35 9.18 11.73 28.07
N GLN A 36 7.91 12.18 28.14
CA GLN A 36 7.45 13.53 27.84
C GLN A 36 8.05 14.11 26.54
N PRO A 37 7.88 13.44 25.39
CA PRO A 37 8.37 13.92 24.11
C PRO A 37 7.69 15.22 23.69
N GLU A 38 8.39 16.00 22.85
CA GLU A 38 7.72 17.02 22.05
C GLU A 38 6.77 16.32 21.06
N ILE A 39 5.47 16.50 21.26
CA ILE A 39 4.42 15.98 20.36
C ILE A 39 4.15 17.02 19.27
N LYS A 40 4.19 16.56 18.02
CA LYS A 40 3.80 17.35 16.84
C LYS A 40 2.58 16.72 16.19
N ILE A 41 1.87 17.50 15.38
CA ILE A 41 0.78 17.02 14.54
C ILE A 41 1.29 16.87 13.10
N ASP A 42 0.92 15.78 12.44
CA ASP A 42 1.25 15.52 11.04
C ASP A 42 0.20 16.06 10.07
N HIS A 43 0.44 15.92 8.76
CA HIS A 43 -0.47 16.38 7.71
C HIS A 43 -1.83 15.64 7.72
N ARG A 44 -1.94 14.53 8.46
CA ARG A 44 -3.16 13.73 8.65
C ARG A 44 -3.82 14.00 10.01
N GLN A 45 -3.42 15.06 10.71
CA GLN A 45 -3.91 15.41 12.05
C GLN A 45 -3.60 14.35 13.14
N ARG A 46 -2.57 13.52 12.95
CA ARG A 46 -2.14 12.51 13.93
C ARG A 46 -0.99 13.04 14.79
N GLN A 47 -0.92 12.54 16.01
CA GLN A 47 0.22 12.78 16.89
C GLN A 47 1.46 12.01 16.40
N LYS A 48 2.57 12.73 16.28
CA LYS A 48 3.89 12.20 15.92
C LYS A 48 4.97 12.70 16.87
N VAL A 49 6.00 11.88 17.02
CA VAL A 49 7.19 12.17 17.85
C VAL A 49 8.46 11.92 17.05
N SER A 50 9.60 12.35 17.56
CA SER A 50 10.90 12.08 16.95
C SER A 50 11.12 10.57 16.76
N SER A 51 11.60 10.14 15.59
CA SER A 51 11.81 8.73 15.28
C SER A 51 12.84 8.06 16.18
N ARG A 52 13.65 8.85 16.92
CA ARG A 52 14.55 8.35 17.97
C ARG A 52 13.82 7.55 19.04
N TYR A 53 12.54 7.83 19.27
CA TYR A 53 11.73 7.12 20.26
C TYR A 53 11.51 5.66 19.88
N LEU A 54 11.56 5.29 18.60
CA LEU A 54 11.52 3.89 18.19
C LEU A 54 12.69 3.10 18.81
N GLU A 55 13.90 3.64 18.68
CA GLU A 55 15.11 3.01 19.24
C GLU A 55 15.12 3.06 20.76
N LEU A 56 14.75 4.20 21.35
CA LEU A 56 14.69 4.36 22.81
C LEU A 56 13.74 3.34 23.45
N LEU A 57 12.52 3.24 22.94
CA LEU A 57 11.50 2.35 23.48
C LEU A 57 11.83 0.87 23.25
N SER A 58 12.51 0.53 22.15
CA SER A 58 12.97 -0.85 21.90
C SER A 58 14.01 -1.37 22.91
N ARG A 59 14.61 -0.47 23.71
CA ARG A 59 15.66 -0.79 24.68
C ARG A 59 15.18 -0.71 26.13
N LYS A 60 13.89 -0.45 26.37
CA LYS A 60 13.32 -0.44 27.73
C LYS A 60 13.40 -1.83 28.37
N THR A 61 13.64 -1.87 29.67
CA THR A 61 13.72 -3.11 30.44
C THR A 61 12.42 -3.92 30.40
N GLU A 62 11.29 -3.23 30.24
CA GLU A 62 9.95 -3.80 30.18
C GLU A 62 9.58 -4.29 28.76
N TYR A 63 10.46 -4.10 27.77
CA TYR A 63 10.16 -4.39 26.37
C TYR A 63 9.73 -5.84 26.13
N GLU A 64 10.47 -6.80 26.69
CA GLU A 64 10.16 -8.23 26.54
C GLU A 64 8.81 -8.59 27.17
N TYR A 65 8.45 -7.96 28.29
CA TYR A 65 7.16 -8.15 28.93
C TYR A 65 6.01 -7.60 28.07
N ALA A 66 6.15 -6.38 27.56
CA ALA A 66 5.16 -5.77 26.65
C ALA A 66 5.02 -6.58 25.35
N LYS A 67 6.13 -7.11 24.84
CA LYS A 67 6.13 -7.98 23.65
C LYS A 67 5.34 -9.26 23.89
N ARG A 68 5.57 -9.92 25.02
CA ARG A 68 4.81 -11.10 25.44
C ARG A 68 3.32 -10.80 25.57
N LYS A 69 2.94 -9.70 26.23
CA LYS A 69 1.55 -9.22 26.36
C LYS A 69 0.89 -9.00 24.99
N SER A 70 1.62 -8.40 24.04
CA SER A 70 1.15 -8.21 22.66
C SER A 70 0.86 -9.54 21.96
N LEU A 71 1.75 -10.53 22.09
CA LEU A 71 1.56 -11.87 21.51
C LEU A 71 0.40 -12.64 22.18
N GLU A 72 0.23 -12.50 23.49
CA GLU A 72 -0.90 -13.08 24.22
C GLU A 72 -2.23 -12.52 23.74
N SER A 73 -2.31 -11.20 23.53
CA SER A 73 -3.49 -10.55 22.96
C SER A 73 -3.86 -11.10 21.58
N GLU A 74 -2.87 -11.25 20.68
CA GLU A 74 -3.08 -11.85 19.37
C GLU A 74 -3.52 -13.31 19.44
N ASN A 75 -2.94 -14.11 20.34
CA ASN A 75 -3.35 -15.49 20.57
C ASN A 75 -4.79 -15.59 21.06
N ILE A 76 -5.22 -14.68 21.95
CA ILE A 76 -6.60 -14.58 22.40
C ILE A 76 -7.52 -14.26 21.22
N LEU A 77 -7.14 -13.32 20.35
CA LEU A 77 -7.92 -12.99 19.14
C LEU A 77 -8.07 -14.19 18.22
N ARG A 78 -6.97 -14.91 17.93
CA ARG A 78 -7.01 -16.14 17.11
C ARG A 78 -7.91 -17.21 17.72
N LYS A 79 -7.84 -17.43 19.04
CA LYS A 79 -8.69 -18.40 19.75
C LYS A 79 -10.17 -18.00 19.75
N LYS A 80 -10.48 -16.70 19.77
CA LYS A 80 -11.86 -16.18 19.68
C LYS A 80 -12.45 -16.32 18.28
N GLU A 81 -11.62 -16.52 17.26
CA GLU A 81 -12.04 -16.67 15.88
C GLU A 81 -12.44 -18.13 15.56
N VAL A 82 -13.51 -18.57 16.22
CA VAL A 82 -14.07 -19.93 16.08
C VAL A 82 -15.53 -19.89 15.65
N GLY A 83 -16.01 -21.00 15.06
CA GLY A 83 -17.39 -21.19 14.66
C GLY A 83 -17.92 -20.06 13.76
N LYS A 84 -19.10 -19.54 14.11
CA LYS A 84 -19.86 -18.57 13.30
C LYS A 84 -19.08 -17.31 12.92
N ARG A 85 -18.19 -16.80 13.78
CA ARG A 85 -17.42 -15.58 13.47
C ARG A 85 -16.44 -15.81 12.33
N LYS A 86 -15.71 -16.92 12.37
CA LYS A 86 -14.76 -17.30 11.32
C LYS A 86 -15.48 -17.53 9.99
N GLU A 87 -16.60 -18.24 10.03
CA GLU A 87 -17.44 -18.49 8.86
C GLU A 87 -17.98 -17.19 8.25
N TYR A 88 -18.44 -16.27 9.10
CA TYR A 88 -18.89 -14.94 8.67
C TYR A 88 -17.78 -14.15 7.97
N LEU A 89 -16.61 -14.02 8.59
CA LEU A 89 -15.48 -13.28 8.00
C LEU A 89 -15.04 -13.88 6.66
N LYS A 90 -14.98 -15.22 6.57
CA LYS A 90 -14.67 -15.92 5.33
C LYS A 90 -15.74 -15.68 4.25
N ALA A 91 -17.02 -15.71 4.62
CA ALA A 91 -18.12 -15.46 3.70
C ALA A 91 -18.07 -14.02 3.16
N GLU A 92 -17.85 -13.04 4.05
CA GLU A 92 -17.69 -11.64 3.65
C GLU A 92 -16.45 -11.41 2.79
N ARG A 93 -15.32 -12.05 3.11
CA ARG A 93 -14.12 -12.04 2.28
C ARG A 93 -14.44 -12.49 0.85
N ILE A 94 -15.06 -13.67 0.71
CA ILE A 94 -15.41 -14.24 -0.61
C ILE A 94 -16.40 -13.34 -1.35
N ARG A 95 -17.38 -12.76 -0.64
CA ARG A 95 -18.34 -11.82 -1.22
C ARG A 95 -17.65 -10.57 -1.77
N LEU A 96 -16.74 -9.97 -1.01
CA LEU A 96 -15.96 -8.80 -1.43
C LEU A 96 -15.06 -9.11 -2.62
N LEU A 97 -14.37 -10.26 -2.61
CA LEU A 97 -13.50 -10.66 -3.71
C LEU A 97 -14.27 -10.83 -5.04
N LYS A 98 -15.50 -11.36 -5.01
CA LYS A 98 -16.36 -11.43 -6.20
C LYS A 98 -16.73 -10.05 -6.74
N ILE A 99 -16.99 -9.09 -5.86
CA ILE A 99 -17.25 -7.70 -6.26
C ILE A 99 -15.99 -7.11 -6.92
N TYR A 100 -14.82 -7.34 -6.32
CA TYR A 100 -13.54 -6.86 -6.85
C TYR A 100 -13.19 -7.48 -8.20
N GLU A 101 -13.48 -8.76 -8.41
CA GLU A 101 -13.33 -9.42 -9.72
C GLU A 101 -14.16 -8.75 -10.81
N GLY A 102 -15.39 -8.31 -10.47
CA GLY A 102 -16.21 -7.47 -11.35
C GLY A 102 -15.48 -6.19 -11.74
N TYR A 103 -15.02 -5.42 -10.75
CA TYR A 103 -14.29 -4.16 -11.00
C TYR A 103 -13.02 -4.37 -11.82
N ILE A 104 -12.28 -5.47 -11.59
CA ILE A 104 -11.07 -5.79 -12.34
C ILE A 104 -11.41 -6.18 -13.80
N SER A 105 -12.51 -6.90 -14.01
CA SER A 105 -13.01 -7.23 -15.35
C SER A 105 -13.44 -5.98 -16.13
N ASP A 106 -14.04 -5.03 -15.43
CA ASP A 106 -14.42 -3.74 -16.00
C ASP A 106 -13.19 -2.93 -16.44
N LEU A 107 -12.17 -2.84 -15.57
CA LEU A 107 -10.88 -2.22 -15.90
C LEU A 107 -10.17 -2.92 -17.07
N GLU A 108 -10.22 -4.26 -17.12
CA GLU A 108 -9.67 -5.03 -18.25
C GLU A 108 -10.40 -4.73 -19.56
N THR A 109 -11.72 -4.57 -19.52
CA THR A 109 -12.52 -4.23 -20.69
C THR A 109 -12.16 -2.84 -21.21
N LEU A 110 -12.07 -1.84 -20.31
CA LEU A 110 -11.58 -0.50 -20.65
C LEU A 110 -10.18 -0.54 -21.28
N HIS A 111 -9.26 -1.30 -20.68
CA HIS A 111 -7.90 -1.46 -21.18
C HIS A 111 -7.87 -2.08 -22.58
N LYS A 112 -8.70 -3.09 -22.86
CA LYS A 112 -8.82 -3.69 -24.20
C LYS A 112 -9.38 -2.71 -25.23
N ASN A 113 -10.36 -1.89 -24.86
CA ASN A 113 -10.94 -0.87 -25.76
C ASN A 113 -9.90 0.17 -26.22
N CYS A 114 -8.88 0.43 -25.39
CA CYS A 114 -7.78 1.32 -25.73
C CYS A 114 -6.73 0.72 -26.70
N LEU A 115 -6.78 -0.58 -27.02
CA LEU A 115 -5.71 -1.28 -27.75
C LEU A 115 -5.41 -0.67 -29.12
N GLU A 116 -6.44 -0.47 -29.95
CA GLU A 116 -6.26 0.08 -31.30
C GLU A 116 -5.68 1.50 -31.24
N ARG A 117 -6.23 2.34 -30.36
CA ARG A 117 -5.73 3.69 -30.14
C ARG A 117 -4.27 3.68 -29.68
N ALA A 118 -3.91 2.79 -28.74
CA ALA A 118 -2.54 2.67 -28.27
C ALA A 118 -1.58 2.26 -29.40
N ASN A 119 -1.97 1.30 -30.24
CA ASN A 119 -1.18 0.83 -31.38
C ASN A 119 -0.95 1.90 -32.47
N ASN A 120 -1.74 2.97 -32.50
CA ASN A 120 -1.51 4.11 -33.40
C ASN A 120 -0.34 5.01 -32.96
N HIS A 121 0.24 4.76 -31.79
CA HIS A 121 1.43 5.47 -31.31
C HIS A 121 2.72 4.70 -31.59
N HIS A 122 3.85 5.41 -31.54
CA HIS A 122 5.17 4.79 -31.63
C HIS A 122 5.36 3.73 -30.54
N HIS A 123 5.94 2.58 -30.90
CA HIS A 123 6.13 1.42 -30.02
C HIS A 123 6.96 1.71 -28.76
N GLU A 124 7.77 2.77 -28.75
CA GLU A 124 8.53 3.23 -27.57
C GLU A 124 8.00 4.55 -26.97
N SER A 125 6.70 4.81 -27.12
CA SER A 125 6.06 6.00 -26.55
C SER A 125 5.67 5.82 -25.08
N CYS A 126 5.43 6.93 -24.38
CA CYS A 126 4.89 6.91 -23.01
C CYS A 126 3.52 6.23 -22.93
N ILE A 127 2.70 6.38 -23.97
CA ILE A 127 1.37 5.76 -24.08
C ILE A 127 1.48 4.24 -24.15
N ILE A 128 2.36 3.71 -25.01
CA ILE A 128 2.62 2.26 -25.07
C ILE A 128 3.17 1.76 -23.74
N ALA A 129 4.10 2.48 -23.11
CA ALA A 129 4.62 2.09 -21.80
C ALA A 129 3.51 2.04 -20.74
N ALA A 130 2.66 3.06 -20.64
CA ALA A 130 1.51 3.08 -19.74
C ALA A 130 0.55 1.92 -20.03
N TYR A 131 0.21 1.68 -21.31
CA TYR A 131 -0.64 0.57 -21.74
C TYR A 131 -0.10 -0.80 -21.30
N LEU A 132 1.20 -1.04 -21.50
CA LEU A 132 1.86 -2.28 -21.09
C LEU A 132 1.92 -2.43 -19.56
N LEU A 133 2.19 -1.34 -18.84
CA LEU A 133 2.20 -1.34 -17.37
C LEU A 133 0.80 -1.63 -16.81
N PHE A 134 -0.27 -1.14 -17.44
CA PHE A 134 -1.64 -1.47 -17.06
C PHE A 134 -1.99 -2.94 -17.27
N SER A 135 -1.48 -3.58 -18.33
CA SER A 135 -1.60 -5.02 -18.51
C SER A 135 -0.99 -5.79 -17.33
N LYS A 136 0.21 -5.39 -16.88
CA LYS A 136 0.84 -5.94 -15.67
C LYS A 136 -0.02 -5.70 -14.42
N VAL A 137 -0.53 -4.47 -14.23
CA VAL A 137 -1.39 -4.11 -13.10
C VAL A 137 -2.63 -5.00 -13.04
N ILE A 138 -3.37 -5.15 -14.14
CA ILE A 138 -4.57 -6.00 -14.22
C ILE A 138 -4.23 -7.45 -13.87
N SER A 139 -3.11 -7.97 -14.40
CA SER A 139 -2.65 -9.33 -14.06
C SER A 139 -2.33 -9.48 -12.57
N CYS A 140 -1.66 -8.49 -11.97
CA CYS A 140 -1.35 -8.49 -10.54
C CYS A 140 -2.61 -8.36 -9.67
N LEU A 141 -3.62 -7.59 -10.11
CA LEU A 141 -4.90 -7.46 -9.43
C LEU A 141 -5.62 -8.82 -9.37
N LYS A 142 -5.71 -9.52 -10.51
CA LYS A 142 -6.29 -10.88 -10.57
C LYS A 142 -5.53 -11.86 -9.68
N MET A 143 -4.20 -11.83 -9.73
CA MET A 143 -3.36 -12.67 -8.87
C MET A 143 -3.57 -12.35 -7.38
N GLY A 144 -3.75 -11.08 -7.02
CA GLY A 144 -4.06 -10.64 -5.66
C GLY A 144 -5.37 -11.23 -5.16
N CYS A 145 -6.46 -11.12 -5.95
CA CYS A 145 -7.74 -11.74 -5.63
C CYS A 145 -7.59 -13.24 -5.40
N LEU A 146 -6.93 -13.97 -6.31
CA LEU A 146 -6.74 -15.41 -6.21
C LEU A 146 -5.97 -15.81 -4.94
N ASN A 147 -4.89 -15.10 -4.63
CA ASN A 147 -4.08 -15.37 -3.44
C ASN A 147 -4.89 -15.16 -2.14
N ILE A 148 -5.63 -14.05 -2.07
CA ILE A 148 -6.45 -13.72 -0.89
C ILE A 148 -7.61 -14.73 -0.76
N GLU A 149 -8.23 -15.12 -1.86
CA GLU A 149 -9.30 -16.12 -1.89
C GLU A 149 -8.84 -17.46 -1.28
N HIS A 150 -7.64 -17.90 -1.64
CA HIS A 150 -7.02 -19.13 -1.13
C HIS A 150 -6.38 -18.97 0.26
N GLY A 151 -6.41 -17.76 0.83
CA GLY A 151 -5.93 -17.46 2.17
C GLY A 151 -4.42 -17.31 2.30
N TYR A 152 -3.72 -16.99 1.21
CA TYR A 152 -2.27 -16.73 1.24
C TYR A 152 -1.99 -15.30 1.72
N TRP A 153 -1.54 -15.17 2.97
CA TRP A 153 -1.17 -13.88 3.57
C TRP A 153 -0.09 -13.13 2.79
N TYR A 154 0.96 -13.84 2.39
CA TYR A 154 2.04 -13.26 1.58
C TYR A 154 1.62 -12.90 0.15
N GLY A 155 0.39 -13.25 -0.25
CA GLY A 155 -0.26 -12.70 -1.43
C GLY A 155 -0.33 -11.17 -1.42
N GLY A 156 -0.32 -10.53 -0.24
CA GLY A 156 -0.23 -9.07 -0.12
C GLY A 156 1.01 -8.45 -0.76
N SER A 157 2.06 -9.23 -1.05
CA SER A 157 3.27 -8.74 -1.74
C SER A 157 2.99 -8.15 -3.13
N VAL A 158 1.92 -8.61 -3.79
CA VAL A 158 1.52 -8.13 -5.14
C VAL A 158 1.00 -6.70 -5.13
N ILE A 159 0.55 -6.20 -3.98
CA ILE A 159 0.06 -4.82 -3.82
C ILE A 159 1.15 -3.82 -4.19
N ARG A 160 2.39 -4.11 -3.79
CA ARG A 160 3.55 -3.27 -4.12
C ARG A 160 3.83 -3.27 -5.62
N GLU A 161 3.72 -4.44 -6.27
CA GLU A 161 3.93 -4.55 -7.72
C GLU A 161 2.88 -3.77 -8.51
N ILE A 162 1.63 -3.72 -8.02
CA ILE A 162 0.55 -2.90 -8.59
C ILE A 162 0.94 -1.42 -8.50
N ASP A 163 1.21 -0.93 -7.30
CA ASP A 163 1.48 0.50 -7.08
C ASP A 163 2.74 0.98 -7.78
N GLU A 164 3.84 0.22 -7.74
CA GLU A 164 5.08 0.61 -8.43
C GLU A 164 4.88 0.66 -9.95
N SER A 165 4.01 -0.20 -10.50
CA SER A 165 3.66 -0.19 -11.92
C SER A 165 2.77 1.00 -12.29
N LEU A 166 1.80 1.33 -11.44
CA LEU A 166 0.94 2.51 -11.60
C LEU A 166 1.74 3.82 -11.51
N ASP A 167 2.63 3.93 -10.53
CA ASP A 167 3.51 5.09 -10.37
C ASP A 167 4.46 5.23 -11.55
N LEU A 168 4.98 4.12 -12.08
CA LEU A 168 5.83 4.15 -13.27
C LEU A 168 5.06 4.57 -14.53
N ALA A 169 3.82 4.09 -14.69
CA ALA A 169 2.95 4.49 -15.80
C ALA A 169 2.68 6.00 -15.75
N THR A 170 2.26 6.49 -14.58
CA THR A 170 2.03 7.91 -14.32
C THR A 170 3.30 8.72 -14.59
N TYR A 171 4.46 8.26 -14.09
CA TYR A 171 5.75 8.92 -14.31
C TYR A 171 6.06 9.11 -15.79
N PHE A 172 5.93 8.07 -16.61
CA PHE A 172 6.18 8.19 -18.05
C PHE A 172 5.21 9.16 -18.72
N MET A 173 3.94 9.18 -18.29
CA MET A 173 2.93 10.09 -18.83
C MET A 173 3.18 11.56 -18.47
N ILE A 174 3.66 11.86 -17.26
CA ILE A 174 3.88 13.26 -16.83
C ILE A 174 5.27 13.79 -17.21
N SER A 175 6.26 12.90 -17.41
CA SER A 175 7.64 13.29 -17.68
C SER A 175 8.05 13.20 -19.16
N TYR A 176 7.14 12.81 -20.06
CA TYR A 176 7.43 12.52 -21.48
C TYR A 176 8.12 13.66 -22.24
N ASN A 177 7.83 14.92 -21.89
CA ASN A 177 8.44 16.09 -22.51
C ASN A 177 9.82 16.46 -21.94
N SER A 178 10.23 15.86 -20.83
CA SER A 178 11.52 16.15 -20.19
C SER A 178 12.63 15.25 -20.75
N GLU A 179 13.85 15.77 -20.82
CA GLU A 179 15.03 15.01 -21.24
C GLU A 179 15.31 13.81 -20.32
N GLU A 180 15.06 13.98 -19.01
CA GLU A 180 15.15 12.89 -18.03
C GLU A 180 14.11 11.80 -18.31
N GLY A 181 12.85 12.17 -18.53
CA GLY A 181 11.76 11.23 -18.84
C GLY A 181 12.01 10.45 -20.12
N LYS A 182 12.44 11.13 -21.21
CA LYS A 182 12.84 10.47 -22.47
C LYS A 182 13.98 9.47 -22.25
N THR A 183 14.99 9.85 -21.47
CA THR A 183 16.12 8.98 -21.13
C THR A 183 15.68 7.75 -20.33
N HIS A 184 14.79 7.91 -19.35
CA HIS A 184 14.28 6.80 -18.56
C HIS A 184 13.38 5.87 -19.39
N LEU A 185 12.54 6.42 -20.27
CA LEU A 185 11.71 5.64 -21.17
C LEU A 185 12.56 4.79 -22.12
N HIS A 186 13.59 5.40 -22.73
CA HIS A 186 14.54 4.67 -23.57
C HIS A 186 15.23 3.54 -22.81
N LYS A 187 15.72 3.80 -21.58
CA LYS A 187 16.34 2.77 -20.74
C LYS A 187 15.36 1.66 -20.35
N TRP A 188 14.09 1.98 -20.15
CA TRP A 188 13.06 1.00 -19.81
C TRP A 188 12.82 0.03 -20.97
N PHE A 189 12.60 0.55 -22.18
CA PHE A 189 12.40 -0.28 -23.38
C PHE A 189 13.67 -1.02 -23.83
N ARG A 190 14.82 -0.35 -23.85
CA ARG A 190 16.04 -0.87 -24.50
C ARG A 190 17.04 -1.52 -23.55
N HIS A 191 17.04 -1.16 -22.27
CA HIS A 191 18.03 -1.63 -21.28
C HIS A 191 17.42 -2.40 -20.10
N ASN A 192 16.12 -2.70 -20.14
CA ASN A 192 15.39 -3.38 -19.07
C ASN A 192 15.63 -2.71 -17.69
N ARG A 193 15.58 -1.37 -17.67
CA ARG A 193 15.90 -0.58 -16.47
C ARG A 193 14.85 0.49 -16.22
N ALA A 194 14.07 0.30 -15.17
CA ALA A 194 13.17 1.31 -14.64
C ALA A 194 13.92 2.40 -13.84
N PRO A 195 13.40 3.64 -13.78
CA PRO A 195 13.84 4.62 -12.79
C PRO A 195 13.59 4.10 -11.36
N GLN A 196 14.33 4.64 -10.39
CA GLN A 196 14.07 4.31 -8.99
C GLN A 196 12.69 4.82 -8.57
N HIS A 197 11.95 4.05 -7.78
CA HIS A 197 10.59 4.42 -7.36
C HIS A 197 10.51 5.77 -6.62
N LEU A 198 11.56 6.14 -5.88
CA LEU A 198 11.69 7.47 -5.27
C LEU A 198 11.64 8.62 -6.31
N VAL A 199 12.19 8.40 -7.51
CA VAL A 199 12.15 9.38 -8.61
C VAL A 199 10.71 9.51 -9.11
N CYS A 200 10.00 8.39 -9.31
CA CYS A 200 8.60 8.38 -9.71
C CYS A 200 7.73 9.15 -8.71
N ARG A 201 7.78 8.80 -7.42
CA ARG A 201 6.95 9.44 -6.37
C ARG A 201 7.20 10.94 -6.25
N LYS A 202 8.45 11.39 -6.41
CA LYS A 202 8.80 12.82 -6.41
C LYS A 202 8.20 13.56 -7.60
N ALA A 203 8.25 12.97 -8.79
CA ALA A 203 7.65 13.57 -9.98
C ALA A 203 6.13 13.66 -9.86
N ILE A 204 5.49 12.58 -9.39
CA ILE A 204 4.03 12.53 -9.17
C ILE A 204 3.60 13.57 -8.13
N SER A 205 4.32 13.69 -7.01
CA SER A 205 3.97 14.68 -5.97
C SER A 205 4.01 16.11 -6.49
N ARG A 206 5.00 16.45 -7.33
CA ARG A 206 5.06 17.77 -8.00
C ARG A 206 3.93 17.97 -8.99
N TYR A 207 3.57 16.93 -9.72
CA TYR A 207 2.47 16.99 -10.69
C TYR A 207 1.13 17.23 -9.97
N MET A 208 0.86 16.49 -8.90
CA MET A 208 -0.38 16.63 -8.12
C MET A 208 -0.51 17.98 -7.43
N SER A 209 0.57 18.51 -6.85
CA SER A 209 0.55 19.85 -6.23
C SER A 209 0.29 20.97 -7.23
N ASN A 210 0.62 20.76 -8.51
CA ASN A 210 0.30 21.73 -9.57
C ASN A 210 -1.14 21.60 -10.07
N LEU A 211 -1.73 20.40 -9.95
CA LEU A 211 -3.10 20.13 -10.40
C LEU A 211 -4.14 20.59 -9.36
N LEU A 212 -3.83 20.47 -8.07
CA LEU A 212 -4.74 20.73 -6.96
C LEU A 212 -4.13 21.77 -6.03
N SER A 213 -4.62 23.00 -6.08
CA SER A 213 -4.10 24.15 -5.30
C SER A 213 -4.17 23.96 -3.79
N GLU A 214 -4.96 23.01 -3.32
CA GLU A 214 -5.15 22.67 -1.91
C GLU A 214 -4.13 21.65 -1.39
N ILE A 215 -3.34 21.01 -2.27
CA ILE A 215 -2.39 19.97 -1.90
C ILE A 215 -0.98 20.55 -1.81
N ASP A 216 -0.46 20.65 -0.58
CA ASP A 216 0.95 20.94 -0.35
C ASP A 216 1.83 19.79 -0.88
N MET A 217 2.86 20.15 -1.66
CA MET A 217 3.76 19.20 -2.31
C MET A 217 4.52 18.33 -1.29
N GLN A 218 4.95 18.91 -0.17
CA GLN A 218 5.71 18.20 0.85
C GLN A 218 4.80 17.24 1.61
N ASP A 219 3.59 17.67 1.95
CA ASP A 219 2.60 16.82 2.61
C ASP A 219 2.19 15.64 1.73
N HIS A 220 1.97 15.85 0.43
CA HIS A 220 1.69 14.77 -0.51
C HIS A 220 2.88 13.80 -0.65
N GLN A 221 4.10 14.34 -0.72
CA GLN A 221 5.29 13.49 -0.78
C GLN A 221 5.44 12.64 0.48
N ASP A 222 5.15 13.21 1.65
CA ASP A 222 5.19 12.48 2.93
C ASP A 222 4.12 11.38 2.97
N LEU A 223 2.90 11.68 2.53
CA LEU A 223 1.82 10.69 2.40
C LEU A 223 2.22 9.52 1.49
N MET A 224 2.75 9.81 0.30
CA MET A 224 3.18 8.78 -0.65
C MET A 224 4.32 7.91 -0.10
N ASN A 225 5.22 8.49 0.71
CA ASN A 225 6.27 7.73 1.36
C ASN A 225 5.73 6.82 2.47
N GLU A 226 4.77 7.30 3.26
CA GLU A 226 4.09 6.50 4.29
C GLU A 226 3.33 5.33 3.68
N LEU A 227 2.55 5.58 2.62
CA LEU A 227 1.82 4.53 1.89
C LEU A 227 2.78 3.48 1.33
N TYR A 228 3.87 3.92 0.71
CA TYR A 228 4.90 3.02 0.20
C TYR A 228 5.53 2.16 1.31
N GLN A 229 5.88 2.75 2.47
CA GLN A 229 6.44 2.00 3.60
C GLN A 229 5.44 1.00 4.16
N SER A 230 4.19 1.42 4.36
CA SER A 230 3.10 0.56 4.87
C SER A 230 2.87 -0.64 3.96
N LYS A 231 2.88 -0.43 2.65
CA LYS A 231 2.70 -1.49 1.63
C LYS A 231 3.93 -2.37 1.46
N SER A 232 5.09 -1.88 1.87
CA SER A 232 6.34 -2.65 1.76
C SER A 232 6.49 -3.74 2.82
N LYS A 233 5.62 -3.79 3.85
CA LYS A 233 5.70 -4.81 4.92
C LYS A 233 5.59 -6.26 4.41
N TRP A 234 4.89 -6.48 3.30
CA TRP A 234 4.71 -7.81 2.70
C TRP A 234 5.86 -8.22 1.77
N THR A 235 6.62 -7.26 1.25
CA THR A 235 7.73 -7.52 0.31
C THR A 235 9.08 -7.55 1.04
N HIS A 236 9.22 -6.78 2.11
CA HIS A 236 10.43 -6.78 2.94
C HIS A 236 10.34 -7.83 4.04
N PRO A 237 11.44 -8.55 4.34
CA PRO A 237 11.48 -9.60 5.37
C PRO A 237 11.50 -9.00 6.77
N THR A 238 10.42 -8.30 7.13
CA THR A 238 10.24 -7.68 8.45
C THR A 238 9.57 -8.65 9.41
N TYR A 239 9.89 -8.53 10.70
CA TYR A 239 9.29 -9.39 11.73
C TYR A 239 7.76 -9.26 11.79
N SER A 240 7.20 -8.08 11.50
CA SER A 240 5.76 -7.82 11.58
C SER A 240 4.93 -8.73 10.67
N SER A 241 5.29 -8.86 9.39
CA SER A 241 4.55 -9.72 8.46
C SER A 241 4.76 -11.22 8.73
N ILE A 242 5.94 -11.61 9.22
CA ILE A 242 6.25 -12.99 9.62
C ILE A 242 5.45 -13.39 10.87
N ARG A 243 5.32 -12.47 11.83
CA ARG A 243 4.53 -12.66 13.05
C ARG A 243 3.06 -12.93 12.73
N GLU A 244 2.49 -12.26 11.73
CA GLU A 244 1.08 -12.43 11.35
C GLU A 244 0.76 -13.86 10.83
N VAL A 245 1.76 -14.64 10.42
CA VAL A 245 1.60 -16.06 10.01
C VAL A 245 2.21 -17.06 11.00
N THR A 246 2.75 -16.58 12.11
CA THR A 246 3.41 -17.40 13.13
C THR A 246 2.58 -17.40 14.41
N GLN A 247 2.34 -18.58 14.97
CA GLN A 247 1.76 -18.74 16.29
C GLN A 247 2.87 -18.89 17.31
N PHE A 248 2.74 -18.21 18.44
CA PHE A 248 3.70 -18.23 19.52
C PHE A 248 3.06 -18.82 20.78
N ASN A 249 3.78 -19.68 21.51
CA ASN A 249 3.48 -19.98 22.91
C ASN A 249 4.20 -18.94 23.76
N THR A 250 3.52 -18.37 24.75
CA THR A 250 4.08 -17.38 25.67
C THR A 250 4.25 -17.89 27.10
N ASP A 251 3.76 -19.08 27.47
CA ASP A 251 3.66 -19.58 28.85
C ASP A 251 5.00 -19.53 29.61
N SER A 252 6.08 -20.01 29.00
CA SER A 252 7.45 -20.05 29.57
C SER A 252 8.43 -19.09 28.89
N GLY A 253 7.93 -18.11 28.14
CA GLY A 253 8.71 -17.26 27.25
C GLY A 253 8.16 -17.32 25.82
N ILE A 254 8.75 -16.56 24.89
CA ILE A 254 8.28 -16.49 23.50
C ILE A 254 8.88 -17.65 22.70
N ASN A 255 8.06 -18.68 22.42
CA ASN A 255 8.44 -19.85 21.64
C ASN A 255 7.56 -19.98 20.41
N ILE A 256 8.12 -20.40 19.27
CA ILE A 256 7.32 -20.67 18.06
C ILE A 256 6.55 -21.97 18.25
N SER A 257 5.21 -21.93 18.13
CA SER A 257 4.36 -23.12 18.21
C SER A 257 3.98 -23.65 16.83
N LYS A 258 3.73 -22.76 15.86
CA LYS A 258 3.36 -23.12 14.48
C LYS A 258 3.74 -22.00 13.52
N VAL A 259 4.17 -22.36 12.31
CA VAL A 259 4.33 -21.43 11.19
C VAL A 259 3.38 -21.84 10.07
N GLU A 260 2.62 -20.90 9.52
CA GLU A 260 1.70 -21.15 8.41
C GLU A 260 2.35 -20.77 7.08
N TYR A 261 2.83 -21.78 6.34
CA TYR A 261 3.54 -21.60 5.06
C TYR A 261 2.61 -21.37 3.85
N GLY A 262 1.33 -21.71 3.98
CA GLY A 262 0.33 -21.62 2.91
C GLY A 262 -0.90 -20.82 3.34
N SER A 263 -2.08 -21.41 3.22
CA SER A 263 -3.32 -20.78 3.72
C SER A 263 -3.25 -20.57 5.23
N ILE A 264 -3.50 -19.34 5.67
CA ILE A 264 -3.48 -19.00 7.11
C ILE A 264 -4.84 -19.22 7.75
N THR A 265 -4.84 -19.59 9.03
CA THR A 265 -6.10 -19.87 9.75
C THR A 265 -6.72 -18.65 10.41
N PHE A 266 -6.06 -17.49 10.30
CA PHE A 266 -6.45 -16.22 10.90
C PHE A 266 -7.22 -15.34 9.91
N GLU A 267 -8.52 -15.58 9.84
CA GLU A 267 -9.45 -15.00 8.89
C GLU A 267 -9.60 -13.48 9.07
N THR A 268 -9.49 -12.97 10.30
CA THR A 268 -9.50 -11.53 10.58
C THR A 268 -8.42 -10.81 9.77
N LYS A 269 -7.21 -11.38 9.70
CA LYS A 269 -6.12 -10.80 8.90
C LYS A 269 -6.40 -10.87 7.41
N LEU A 270 -6.91 -11.99 6.91
CA LEU A 270 -7.28 -12.11 5.49
C LEU A 270 -8.40 -11.13 5.10
N TYR A 271 -9.36 -10.90 6.00
CA TYR A 271 -10.40 -9.90 5.83
C TYR A 271 -9.84 -8.48 5.82
N GLU A 272 -8.94 -8.12 6.75
CA GLU A 272 -8.22 -6.84 6.76
C GLU A 272 -7.43 -6.62 5.45
N LEU A 273 -6.71 -7.64 4.96
CA LEU A 273 -5.99 -7.58 3.69
C LEU A 273 -6.93 -7.37 2.51
N THR A 274 -8.10 -8.01 2.52
CA THR A 274 -9.13 -7.84 1.47
C THR A 274 -9.64 -6.40 1.42
N HIS A 275 -9.89 -5.80 2.59
CA HIS A 275 -10.25 -4.37 2.67
C HIS A 275 -9.13 -3.48 2.17
N PHE A 276 -7.90 -3.77 2.58
CA PHE A 276 -6.75 -2.99 2.15
C PHE A 276 -6.51 -3.09 0.62
N PHE A 277 -6.72 -4.27 0.04
CA PHE A 277 -6.57 -4.52 -1.41
C PHE A 277 -7.51 -3.67 -2.28
N ARG A 278 -8.66 -3.27 -1.73
CA ARG A 278 -9.59 -2.31 -2.35
C ARG A 278 -8.88 -1.06 -2.85
N SER A 279 -7.95 -0.52 -2.06
CA SER A 279 -7.22 0.71 -2.40
C SER A 279 -6.43 0.57 -3.70
N SER A 280 -5.81 -0.60 -3.96
CA SER A 280 -5.07 -0.85 -5.20
C SER A 280 -5.98 -0.92 -6.43
N ILE A 281 -7.22 -1.43 -6.27
CA ILE A 281 -8.21 -1.43 -7.35
C ILE A 281 -8.60 0.02 -7.68
N TRP A 282 -8.97 0.80 -6.67
CA TRP A 282 -9.36 2.20 -6.87
C TRP A 282 -8.23 3.03 -7.49
N SER A 283 -7.01 2.93 -6.95
CA SER A 283 -5.84 3.63 -7.52
C SER A 283 -5.61 3.26 -8.98
N SER A 284 -5.94 2.03 -9.40
CA SER A 284 -5.82 1.63 -10.80
C SER A 284 -6.78 2.40 -11.70
N PHE A 285 -8.03 2.62 -11.30
CA PHE A 285 -8.99 3.45 -12.05
C PHE A 285 -8.56 4.91 -12.11
N GLN A 286 -8.13 5.49 -10.98
CA GLN A 286 -7.68 6.89 -10.93
C GLN A 286 -6.48 7.12 -11.84
N VAL A 287 -5.48 6.23 -11.76
CA VAL A 287 -4.28 6.34 -12.61
C VAL A 287 -4.60 6.04 -14.07
N PHE A 288 -5.58 5.18 -14.36
CA PHE A 288 -6.03 4.94 -15.73
C PHE A 288 -6.57 6.22 -16.34
N GLN A 289 -7.42 6.94 -15.61
CA GLN A 289 -7.93 8.25 -16.03
C GLN A 289 -6.79 9.26 -16.24
N ILE A 290 -5.83 9.35 -15.32
CA ILE A 290 -4.68 10.26 -15.45
C ILE A 290 -3.86 9.94 -16.71
N CYS A 291 -3.59 8.65 -16.96
CA CYS A 291 -2.75 8.23 -18.08
C CYS A 291 -3.44 8.42 -19.44
N PHE A 292 -4.75 8.15 -19.52
CA PHE A 292 -5.45 8.07 -20.80
C PHE A 292 -6.42 9.23 -21.07
N SER A 293 -6.69 10.14 -20.13
CA SER A 293 -7.53 11.31 -20.41
C SER A 293 -6.89 12.31 -21.39
N SER A 294 -5.58 12.53 -21.33
CA SER A 294 -4.91 13.57 -22.11
C SER A 294 -4.36 13.07 -23.44
N ASN A 295 -3.43 12.10 -23.40
CA ASN A 295 -2.63 11.72 -24.57
C ASN A 295 -3.21 10.52 -25.34
N LEU A 296 -4.25 9.87 -24.81
CA LEU A 296 -5.01 8.79 -25.46
C LEU A 296 -6.51 8.99 -25.17
N PRO A 297 -7.09 10.15 -25.55
CA PRO A 297 -8.33 10.65 -24.98
C PRO A 297 -9.41 9.57 -24.95
N LEU A 298 -9.92 9.36 -23.74
CA LEU A 298 -11.07 8.50 -23.51
C LEU A 298 -12.28 9.09 -24.21
N THR A 299 -13.17 8.21 -24.70
CA THR A 299 -14.50 8.62 -25.11
C THR A 299 -15.29 9.15 -23.90
N GLU A 300 -16.31 9.97 -24.16
CA GLU A 300 -17.16 10.52 -23.11
C GLU A 300 -17.78 9.41 -22.25
N ASP A 301 -18.22 8.31 -22.88
CA ASP A 301 -18.77 7.14 -22.19
C ASP A 301 -17.73 6.46 -21.28
N GLU A 302 -16.48 6.31 -21.74
CA GLU A 302 -15.40 5.72 -20.95
C GLU A 302 -15.01 6.61 -19.74
N ASP A 303 -14.98 7.93 -19.91
CA ASP A 303 -14.69 8.87 -18.82
C ASP A 303 -15.84 8.91 -17.78
N ILE A 304 -17.11 8.91 -18.24
CA ILE A 304 -18.27 8.78 -17.36
C ILE A 304 -18.22 7.46 -16.59
N PHE A 305 -17.93 6.35 -17.28
CA PHE A 305 -17.84 5.04 -16.68
C PHE A 305 -16.77 4.97 -15.58
N ILE A 306 -15.58 5.54 -15.80
CA ILE A 306 -14.54 5.59 -14.75
C ILE A 306 -15.00 6.46 -13.57
N LYS A 307 -15.62 7.61 -13.82
CA LYS A 307 -16.12 8.50 -12.75
C LYS A 307 -17.18 7.85 -11.86
N GLN A 308 -17.99 6.91 -12.37
CA GLN A 308 -18.94 6.15 -11.55
C GLN A 308 -18.24 5.31 -10.47
N TYR A 309 -17.00 4.88 -10.68
CA TYR A 309 -16.24 4.18 -9.65
C TYR A 309 -15.80 5.10 -8.52
N ASP A 310 -15.53 6.38 -8.77
CA ASP A 310 -15.21 7.30 -7.68
C ASP A 310 -16.38 7.39 -6.68
N ASP A 311 -17.62 7.40 -7.16
CA ASP A 311 -18.78 7.41 -6.28
C ASP A 311 -18.96 6.07 -5.57
N THR A 312 -18.75 4.96 -6.28
CA THR A 312 -18.76 3.61 -5.71
C THR A 312 -17.75 3.46 -4.55
N PHE A 313 -16.53 3.98 -4.73
CA PHE A 313 -15.49 3.88 -3.70
C PHE A 313 -15.67 4.92 -2.57
N LYS A 314 -16.22 6.12 -2.84
CA LYS A 314 -16.56 7.12 -1.81
C LYS A 314 -17.63 6.62 -0.83
N GLU A 315 -18.64 5.89 -1.31
CA GLU A 315 -19.69 5.37 -0.42
C GLU A 315 -19.15 4.33 0.58
N TRP A 316 -18.07 3.64 0.22
CA TRP A 316 -17.45 2.62 1.05
C TRP A 316 -16.60 3.18 2.20
N ASP A 317 -16.17 4.44 2.12
CA ASP A 317 -15.48 5.14 3.20
C ASP A 317 -16.42 5.57 4.34
N LYS A 318 -17.74 5.48 4.13
CA LYS A 318 -18.76 5.79 5.15
C LYS A 318 -19.10 4.61 6.06
N VAL A 319 -18.58 3.41 5.78
CA VAL A 319 -18.80 2.24 6.62
C VAL A 319 -17.83 2.28 7.80
N ASN A 320 -18.36 2.45 9.02
CA ASN A 320 -17.57 2.29 10.24
C ASN A 320 -17.29 0.80 10.44
N TRP A 321 -16.02 0.42 10.27
CA TRP A 321 -15.54 -0.96 10.39
C TRP A 321 -15.13 -1.33 11.81
#